data_AF-A0A258RSX6-F1
#
_entry.id   AF-A0A258RSX6-F1
#
_cell.length_a   1.000
_cell.length_b   1.000
_cell.length_c   1.000
_cell.angle_alpha   90.00
_cell.angle_beta   90.00
_cell.angle_gamma   90.00
#
_symmetry.space_group_name_H-M   'P 1'
#
loop_
_entity.id
_entity.type
_entity.pdbx_description
1 polymer ?
#
loop_
_entity_poly.entity_id
_entity_poly.type
_entity_poly.pdbx_seq_one_letter_code
_entity_poly.pdbx_strand_id
1 'polypeptide(L)'
;MLWFTAYEVIEPGIRRTVPIADFTRLLGDSGRAAALHAAITAPRAPLTLGARILRLDQPHVAAILNVTPDSFSDGGQLEDDPVAAAHAGFDMVARGASIVDLGGESTRPGAKMVWEGDEVKRVVPVVERLVKSGAIVSVDTRKAAVMDAAIAAGAHIINDVSALLWDDRALEVVAKADCPVILMHSPDPAKGPHGGSGYGNVVIEVFDWLEARIAAVVAAGVDHGRIMVDPGIGFGKGLADNLALLNGLAMFHGLGCPIMLGASRKRMIGALSNEAPVGERLGGSLALALKGAEAGVHLLRVHDVAETVQALRVWRGFKDQALVGR
;
A
#
# COMPACT_ATOMS: atom_id res chain seq x y z
N MET A 1 -7.82 -18.15 -13.77
CA MET A 1 -9.22 -17.68 -13.87
C MET A 1 -9.15 -16.21 -14.23
N LEU A 2 -9.65 -15.79 -15.40
CA LEU A 2 -9.73 -14.37 -15.74
C LEU A 2 -10.84 -13.77 -14.86
N TRP A 3 -10.47 -12.88 -13.94
CA TRP A 3 -11.38 -12.31 -12.93
C TRP A 3 -12.35 -11.27 -13.48
N PHE A 4 -12.24 -10.95 -14.76
CA PHE A 4 -13.01 -9.91 -15.43
C PHE A 4 -13.61 -10.49 -16.71
N THR A 5 -14.84 -10.12 -17.03
CA THR A 5 -15.55 -10.53 -18.26
C THR A 5 -15.61 -9.41 -19.29
N ALA A 6 -15.38 -8.18 -18.85
CA ALA A 6 -15.34 -6.99 -19.69
C ALA A 6 -14.41 -5.92 -19.09
N TYR A 7 -13.97 -5.01 -19.94
CA TYR A 7 -13.36 -3.75 -19.59
C TYR A 7 -14.40 -2.64 -19.59
N GLU A 8 -14.31 -1.76 -18.63
CA GLU A 8 -14.92 -0.44 -18.73
C GLU A 8 -13.91 0.51 -19.37
N VAL A 9 -14.22 0.97 -20.58
CA VAL A 9 -13.41 1.95 -21.31
C VAL A 9 -13.92 3.33 -20.93
N ILE A 10 -13.02 4.15 -20.40
CA ILE A 10 -13.30 5.52 -20.01
C ILE A 10 -12.44 6.44 -20.88
N GLU A 11 -13.10 7.25 -21.69
CA GLU A 11 -12.53 8.27 -22.57
C GLU A 11 -13.25 9.60 -22.26
N PRO A 12 -12.70 10.77 -22.64
CA PRO A 12 -13.37 12.05 -22.43
C PRO A 12 -14.80 12.05 -22.99
N GLY A 13 -15.79 12.13 -22.08
CA GLY A 13 -17.22 12.13 -22.44
C GLY A 13 -17.83 10.79 -22.82
N ILE A 14 -17.07 9.69 -22.78
CA ILE A 14 -17.54 8.35 -23.17
C ILE A 14 -17.17 7.33 -22.11
N ARG A 15 -18.18 6.56 -21.67
CA ARG A 15 -18.01 5.37 -20.82
C ARG A 15 -18.75 4.22 -21.46
N ARG A 16 -18.03 3.15 -21.81
CA ARG A 16 -18.61 1.97 -22.46
C ARG A 16 -17.98 0.69 -21.96
N THR A 17 -18.74 -0.39 -21.99
CA THR A 17 -18.28 -1.72 -21.60
C THR A 17 -17.87 -2.50 -22.84
N VAL A 18 -16.65 -3.04 -22.84
CA VAL A 18 -16.09 -3.87 -23.91
C VAL A 18 -15.83 -5.27 -23.35
N PRO A 19 -16.55 -6.32 -23.80
CA PRO A 19 -16.25 -7.70 -23.40
C PRO A 19 -14.78 -8.05 -23.67
N ILE A 20 -14.14 -8.82 -22.79
CA ILE A 20 -12.74 -9.24 -23.01
C ILE A 20 -12.61 -10.04 -24.31
N ALA A 21 -13.61 -10.85 -24.65
CA ALA A 21 -13.67 -11.58 -25.91
C ALA A 21 -13.62 -10.67 -27.16
N ASP A 22 -14.06 -9.42 -27.02
CA ASP A 22 -14.05 -8.41 -28.08
C ASP A 22 -12.85 -7.46 -28.00
N PHE A 23 -11.95 -7.62 -27.02
CA PHE A 23 -10.84 -6.68 -26.79
C PHE A 23 -10.00 -6.48 -28.05
N THR A 24 -9.48 -7.56 -28.66
CA THR A 24 -8.62 -7.46 -29.84
C THR A 24 -9.33 -6.76 -31.01
N ARG A 25 -10.63 -7.02 -31.18
CA ARG A 25 -11.44 -6.45 -32.27
C ARG A 25 -11.76 -4.97 -32.06
N LEU A 26 -12.03 -4.55 -30.83
CA LEU A 26 -12.52 -3.20 -30.53
C LEU A 26 -11.44 -2.24 -30.04
N LEU A 27 -10.36 -2.75 -29.44
CA LEU A 27 -9.32 -1.98 -28.77
C LEU A 27 -7.89 -2.43 -29.13
N GLY A 28 -7.72 -3.53 -29.86
CA GLY A 28 -6.40 -4.13 -30.13
C GLY A 28 -5.44 -3.21 -30.89
N ASP A 29 -5.96 -2.33 -31.74
CA ASP A 29 -5.15 -1.36 -32.50
C ASP A 29 -4.71 -0.14 -31.65
N SER A 30 -5.30 0.05 -30.46
CA SER A 30 -4.89 1.11 -29.54
C SER A 30 -3.67 0.66 -28.73
N GLY A 31 -2.51 1.23 -29.00
CA GLY A 31 -1.28 0.92 -28.25
C GLY A 31 -1.42 1.12 -26.74
N ARG A 32 -2.20 2.13 -26.32
CA ARG A 32 -2.52 2.38 -24.91
C ARG A 32 -3.37 1.26 -24.32
N ALA A 33 -4.44 0.87 -25.00
CA ALA A 33 -5.32 -0.19 -24.51
C ALA A 33 -4.58 -1.54 -24.47
N ALA A 34 -3.77 -1.84 -25.48
CA ALA A 34 -2.93 -3.05 -25.52
C ALA A 34 -1.93 -3.09 -24.36
N ALA A 35 -1.26 -1.98 -24.05
CA ALA A 35 -0.34 -1.88 -22.91
C ALA A 35 -1.05 -2.10 -21.57
N LEU A 36 -2.21 -1.46 -21.35
CA LEU A 36 -3.02 -1.65 -20.15
C LEU A 36 -3.52 -3.10 -20.03
N HIS A 37 -3.98 -3.70 -21.13
CA HIS A 37 -4.40 -5.10 -21.14
C HIS A 37 -3.26 -6.05 -20.77
N ALA A 38 -2.07 -5.84 -21.33
CA ALA A 38 -0.88 -6.61 -20.98
C ALA A 38 -0.55 -6.46 -19.48
N ALA A 39 -0.58 -5.24 -18.95
CA ALA A 39 -0.33 -4.97 -17.52
C ALA A 39 -1.38 -5.62 -16.60
N ILE A 40 -2.66 -5.58 -16.97
CA ILE A 40 -3.76 -6.18 -16.19
C ILE A 40 -3.66 -7.70 -16.16
N THR A 41 -3.25 -8.33 -17.26
CA THR A 41 -3.22 -9.79 -17.40
C THR A 41 -1.90 -10.43 -16.99
N ALA A 42 -0.83 -9.64 -16.86
CA ALA A 42 0.48 -10.12 -16.44
C ALA A 42 0.46 -10.57 -14.95
N PRO A 43 1.01 -11.75 -14.63
CA PRO A 43 1.19 -12.15 -13.24
C PRO A 43 2.18 -11.20 -12.56
N ARG A 44 1.97 -10.90 -11.27
CA ARG A 44 2.95 -10.15 -10.48
C ARG A 44 4.09 -11.07 -10.05
N ALA A 45 5.31 -10.69 -10.41
CA ALA A 45 6.51 -11.46 -10.08
C ALA A 45 6.70 -11.53 -8.55
N PRO A 46 7.20 -12.64 -8.00
CA PRO A 46 7.55 -12.71 -6.58
C PRO A 46 8.67 -11.71 -6.23
N LEU A 47 8.59 -11.09 -5.05
CA LEU A 47 9.65 -10.23 -4.53
C LEU A 47 10.68 -11.07 -3.78
N THR A 48 11.95 -10.97 -4.17
CA THR A 48 13.07 -11.57 -3.43
C THR A 48 13.56 -10.55 -2.40
N LEU A 49 13.33 -10.83 -1.12
CA LEU A 49 13.56 -9.94 0.02
C LEU A 49 14.57 -10.63 0.96
N GLY A 50 15.86 -10.43 0.69
CA GLY A 50 16.92 -11.14 1.38
C GLY A 50 16.81 -12.66 1.16
N ALA A 51 16.69 -13.42 2.26
CA ALA A 51 16.52 -14.88 2.21
C ALA A 51 15.06 -15.33 1.98
N ARG A 52 14.11 -14.39 1.81
CA ARG A 52 12.68 -14.66 1.70
C ARG A 52 12.17 -14.34 0.30
N ILE A 53 11.16 -15.08 -0.14
CA ILE A 53 10.43 -14.81 -1.38
C ILE A 53 8.97 -14.55 -1.01
N LEU A 54 8.47 -13.35 -1.34
CA LEU A 54 7.07 -12.99 -1.19
C LEU A 54 6.35 -13.21 -2.52
N ARG A 55 5.51 -14.24 -2.59
CA ARG A 55 4.76 -14.57 -3.81
C ARG A 55 3.50 -13.73 -3.89
N LEU A 56 3.41 -12.88 -4.90
CA LEU A 56 2.28 -11.97 -5.08
C LEU A 56 1.10 -12.63 -5.83
N ASP A 57 0.88 -13.93 -5.61
CA ASP A 57 -0.24 -14.72 -6.17
C ASP A 57 -1.44 -14.80 -5.21
N GLN A 58 -1.35 -14.12 -4.06
CA GLN A 58 -2.42 -13.99 -3.07
C GLN A 58 -2.27 -12.69 -2.24
N PRO A 59 -3.33 -12.21 -1.58
CA PRO A 59 -3.23 -11.08 -0.67
C PRO A 59 -2.37 -11.42 0.57
N HIS A 60 -1.46 -10.52 0.90
CA HIS A 60 -0.60 -10.57 2.07
C HIS A 60 -0.96 -9.47 3.07
N VAL A 61 -0.78 -9.77 4.35
CA VAL A 61 -0.99 -8.81 5.44
C VAL A 61 0.33 -8.10 5.76
N ALA A 62 0.32 -6.77 5.64
CA ALA A 62 1.36 -5.88 6.12
C ALA A 62 0.90 -5.24 7.44
N ALA A 63 1.50 -5.66 8.54
CA ALA A 63 1.12 -5.22 9.88
C ALA A 63 1.74 -3.86 10.20
N ILE A 64 0.91 -2.93 10.66
CA ILE A 64 1.36 -1.57 11.04
C ILE A 64 2.00 -1.64 12.43
N LEU A 65 3.28 -1.31 12.51
CA LEU A 65 4.01 -1.14 13.77
C LEU A 65 4.51 0.32 13.86
N ASN A 66 3.80 1.14 14.63
CA ASN A 66 4.24 2.51 14.87
C ASN A 66 5.07 2.57 16.15
N VAL A 67 6.27 3.15 16.07
CA VAL A 67 7.14 3.46 17.21
C VAL A 67 7.13 4.96 17.46
N THR A 68 5.93 5.49 17.70
CA THR A 68 5.69 6.92 17.95
C THR A 68 5.14 7.16 19.36
N PRO A 69 5.38 8.34 19.97
CA PRO A 69 4.86 8.66 21.31
C PRO A 69 3.33 8.51 21.44
N ASP A 70 2.60 8.76 20.36
CA ASP A 70 1.13 8.87 20.35
C ASP A 70 0.42 7.61 19.83
N SER A 71 1.15 6.53 19.51
CA SER A 71 0.56 5.32 18.94
C SER A 71 0.15 4.29 20.00
N PHE A 72 -1.14 4.36 20.34
CA PHE A 72 -2.01 3.35 20.95
C PHE A 72 -2.01 3.17 22.48
N SER A 73 -3.18 2.69 22.90
CA SER A 73 -3.86 2.64 24.20
C SER A 73 -3.16 1.92 25.36
N ASP A 74 -1.87 1.60 25.23
CA ASP A 74 -1.10 0.89 26.26
C ASP A 74 0.09 1.73 26.80
N GLY A 75 0.00 3.06 26.71
CA GLY A 75 0.80 3.97 27.55
C GLY A 75 2.28 4.10 27.16
N GLY A 76 2.59 4.44 25.91
CA GLY A 76 3.90 4.98 25.51
C GLY A 76 5.11 4.04 25.64
N GLN A 77 4.91 2.76 25.96
CA GLN A 77 6.01 1.84 26.32
C GLN A 77 6.92 1.43 25.16
N LEU A 78 6.54 1.67 23.90
CA LEU A 78 7.32 1.23 22.73
C LEU A 78 8.31 2.29 22.21
N GLU A 79 8.23 3.54 22.68
CA GLU A 79 9.03 4.65 22.13
C GLU A 79 10.53 4.52 22.43
N ASP A 80 10.86 4.17 23.67
CA ASP A 80 12.25 4.04 24.14
C ASP A 80 12.66 2.58 24.37
N ASP A 81 11.79 1.63 24.00
CA ASP A 81 12.04 0.21 24.13
C ASP A 81 12.00 -0.51 22.77
N PRO A 82 13.13 -0.52 22.04
CA PRO A 82 13.23 -1.25 20.79
C PRO A 82 13.07 -2.77 20.96
N VAL A 83 13.22 -3.30 22.19
CA VAL A 83 12.95 -4.72 22.48
C VAL A 83 11.44 -4.96 22.52
N ALA A 84 10.69 -4.13 23.23
CA ALA A 84 9.24 -4.22 23.26
C ALA A 84 8.62 -4.01 21.86
N ALA A 85 9.14 -3.05 21.09
CA ALA A 85 8.69 -2.83 19.71
C ALA A 85 8.99 -4.05 18.82
N ALA A 86 10.18 -4.65 18.94
CA ALA A 86 10.51 -5.87 18.22
C ALA A 86 9.61 -7.05 18.64
N HIS A 87 9.32 -7.21 19.94
CA HIS A 87 8.39 -8.23 20.44
C HIS A 87 6.98 -8.05 19.84
N ALA A 88 6.47 -6.82 19.77
CA ALA A 88 5.19 -6.54 19.11
C ALA A 88 5.22 -6.94 17.63
N GLY A 89 6.31 -6.66 16.92
CA GLY A 89 6.49 -7.11 15.54
C GLY A 89 6.59 -8.64 15.41
N PHE A 90 7.25 -9.34 16.34
CA PHE A 90 7.26 -10.80 16.38
C PHE A 90 5.85 -11.37 16.57
N ASP A 91 5.05 -10.79 17.46
CA ASP A 91 3.66 -11.18 17.69
C ASP A 91 2.81 -10.97 16.44
N MET A 92 3.01 -9.87 15.69
CA MET A 92 2.33 -9.65 14.41
C MET A 92 2.67 -10.75 13.40
N VAL A 93 3.95 -11.12 13.28
CA VAL A 93 4.39 -12.22 12.40
C VAL A 93 3.79 -13.55 12.85
N ALA A 94 3.79 -13.84 14.15
CA ALA A 94 3.17 -15.05 14.71
C ALA A 94 1.66 -15.13 14.44
N ARG A 95 0.98 -13.98 14.38
CA ARG A 95 -0.45 -13.86 14.00
C ARG A 95 -0.69 -13.96 12.49
N GLY A 96 0.36 -14.09 11.68
CA GLY A 96 0.27 -14.33 10.24
C GLY A 96 0.55 -13.12 9.35
N ALA A 97 1.08 -12.01 9.90
CA ALA A 97 1.60 -10.93 9.08
C ALA A 97 2.76 -11.44 8.20
N SER A 98 2.71 -11.10 6.92
CA SER A 98 3.79 -11.43 5.98
C SER A 98 4.89 -10.36 5.98
N ILE A 99 4.51 -9.12 6.30
CA ILE A 99 5.39 -7.95 6.37
C ILE A 99 5.07 -7.21 7.68
N VAL A 100 6.10 -6.69 8.35
CA VAL A 100 5.96 -5.66 9.38
C VAL A 100 6.33 -4.32 8.76
N ASP A 101 5.40 -3.38 8.76
CA ASP A 101 5.58 -2.02 8.25
C ASP A 101 5.80 -1.06 9.41
N LEU A 102 7.07 -0.71 9.62
CA LEU A 102 7.58 0.03 10.76
C LEU A 102 7.62 1.54 10.48
N GLY A 103 6.89 2.34 11.23
CA GLY A 103 6.89 3.80 11.12
C GLY A 103 7.44 4.46 12.37
N GLY A 104 8.44 5.34 12.21
CA GLY A 104 9.03 6.16 13.30
C GLY A 104 8.47 7.58 13.41
N GLU A 105 7.66 7.99 12.42
CA GLU A 105 7.00 9.29 12.35
C GLU A 105 5.49 9.13 12.11
N SER A 106 4.67 9.89 12.83
CA SER A 106 3.23 9.92 12.59
C SER A 106 2.95 10.75 11.33
N THR A 107 2.34 10.13 10.32
CA THR A 107 1.88 10.79 9.09
C THR A 107 0.48 11.39 9.21
N ARG A 108 -0.05 11.50 10.44
CA ARG A 108 -1.38 12.09 10.68
C ARG A 108 -1.35 13.61 10.51
N PRO A 109 -2.44 14.23 10.02
CA PRO A 109 -2.53 15.69 9.94
C PRO A 109 -2.25 16.37 11.28
N GLY A 110 -1.32 17.34 11.29
CA GLY A 110 -0.95 18.10 12.49
C GLY A 110 0.09 17.43 13.40
N ALA A 111 0.61 16.25 13.04
CA ALA A 111 1.72 15.65 13.78
C ALA A 111 2.99 16.52 13.70
N LYS A 112 3.74 16.61 14.80
CA LYS A 112 5.03 17.31 14.82
C LYS A 112 6.03 16.53 13.98
N MET A 113 6.77 17.25 13.12
CA MET A 113 7.88 16.64 12.39
C MET A 113 8.94 16.16 13.38
N VAL A 114 9.41 14.94 13.16
CA VAL A 114 10.50 14.32 13.94
C VAL A 114 11.81 14.63 13.21
N TRP A 115 12.87 14.98 13.93
CA TRP A 115 14.18 15.12 13.30
C TRP A 115 14.66 13.76 12.78
N GLU A 116 15.28 13.73 11.59
CA GLU A 116 15.65 12.48 10.92
C GLU A 116 16.52 11.56 11.79
N GLY A 117 17.47 12.10 12.54
CA GLY A 117 18.31 11.28 13.41
C GLY A 117 17.59 10.71 14.63
N ASP A 118 16.50 11.33 15.08
CA ASP A 118 15.65 10.75 16.15
C ASP A 118 14.75 9.66 15.60
N GLU A 119 14.25 9.81 14.37
CA GLU A 119 13.55 8.74 13.66
C GLU A 119 14.47 7.54 13.43
N VAL A 120 15.71 7.76 12.97
CA VAL A 120 16.74 6.72 12.82
C VAL A 120 16.97 5.96 14.13
N LYS A 121 17.15 6.66 15.25
CA LYS A 121 17.35 6.03 16.57
C LYS A 121 16.19 5.15 17.00
N ARG A 122 14.95 5.50 16.59
CA ARG A 122 13.75 4.70 16.89
C ARG A 122 13.63 3.48 15.98
N VAL A 123 13.84 3.64 14.67
CA VAL A 123 13.55 2.57 13.71
C VAL A 123 14.67 1.55 13.60
N VAL A 124 15.94 1.98 13.53
CA VAL A 124 17.08 1.09 13.22
C VAL A 124 17.20 -0.08 14.19
N PRO A 125 17.17 0.11 15.52
CA PRO A 125 17.30 -1.01 16.45
C PRO A 125 16.16 -2.02 16.34
N VAL A 126 14.95 -1.58 15.95
CA VAL A 126 13.79 -2.45 15.75
C VAL A 126 13.94 -3.23 14.43
N VAL A 127 14.37 -2.56 13.35
CA VAL A 127 14.68 -3.21 12.06
C VAL A 127 15.68 -4.35 12.26
N GLU A 128 16.82 -4.09 12.91
CA GLU A 128 17.87 -5.10 13.11
C GLU A 128 17.34 -6.36 13.82
N ARG A 129 16.49 -6.18 14.84
CA ARG A 129 15.88 -7.28 15.60
C ARG A 129 14.88 -8.08 14.78
N LEU A 130 14.01 -7.40 14.04
CA LEU A 130 12.99 -8.01 13.17
C LEU A 130 13.62 -8.78 12.01
N VAL A 131 14.64 -8.20 11.37
CA VAL A 131 15.36 -8.85 10.27
C VAL A 131 16.11 -10.09 10.78
N LYS A 132 16.77 -9.99 11.93
CA LYS A 132 17.47 -11.12 12.56
C LYS A 132 16.53 -12.27 12.94
N SER A 133 15.26 -11.99 13.24
CA SER A 133 14.25 -13.03 13.48
C SER A 133 13.66 -13.62 12.19
N GLY A 134 14.07 -13.13 11.01
CA GLY A 134 13.59 -13.57 9.70
C GLY A 134 12.27 -12.93 9.26
N ALA A 135 11.85 -11.82 9.88
CA ALA A 135 10.70 -11.05 9.42
C ALA A 135 11.06 -10.24 8.17
N ILE A 136 10.09 -10.07 7.27
CA ILE A 136 10.18 -9.10 6.19
C ILE A 136 9.77 -7.74 6.77
N VAL A 137 10.65 -6.75 6.62
CA VAL A 137 10.49 -5.43 7.21
C VAL A 137 10.37 -4.38 6.10
N SER A 138 9.27 -3.65 6.13
CA SER A 138 9.06 -2.40 5.41
C SER A 138 9.26 -1.24 6.37
N VAL A 139 9.85 -0.14 5.91
CA VAL A 139 9.99 1.09 6.71
C VAL A 139 9.16 2.20 6.09
N ASP A 140 8.18 2.70 6.85
CA ASP A 140 7.31 3.82 6.51
C ASP A 140 8.03 5.13 6.82
N THR A 141 8.67 5.71 5.80
CA THR A 141 9.38 6.99 5.92
C THR A 141 9.44 7.73 4.58
N ARG A 142 9.61 9.04 4.69
CA ARG A 142 9.74 9.98 3.56
C ARG A 142 11.10 10.69 3.52
N LYS A 143 12.01 10.34 4.44
CA LYS A 143 13.31 11.01 4.65
C LYS A 143 14.43 10.11 4.16
N ALA A 144 15.27 10.62 3.26
CA ALA A 144 16.33 9.82 2.64
C ALA A 144 17.33 9.30 3.68
N ALA A 145 17.66 10.08 4.71
CA ALA A 145 18.55 9.65 5.78
C ALA A 145 18.00 8.44 6.57
N VAL A 146 16.68 8.38 6.76
CA VAL A 146 16.02 7.25 7.43
C VAL A 146 15.97 6.03 6.51
N MET A 147 15.70 6.24 5.21
CA MET A 147 15.76 5.16 4.21
C MET A 147 17.15 4.52 4.17
N ASP A 148 18.21 5.33 4.03
CA ASP A 148 19.61 4.87 4.02
C ASP A 148 19.94 4.03 5.26
N ALA A 149 19.61 4.55 6.45
CA ALA A 149 19.90 3.88 7.71
C ALA A 149 19.11 2.59 7.89
N ALA A 150 17.82 2.57 7.51
CA ALA A 150 16.97 1.40 7.56
C ALA A 150 17.45 0.29 6.62
N ILE A 151 17.83 0.65 5.39
CA ILE A 151 18.37 -0.30 4.40
C ILE A 151 19.70 -0.87 4.90
N ALA A 152 20.59 -0.03 5.44
CA ALA A 152 21.85 -0.48 6.02
C ALA A 152 21.63 -1.45 7.22
N ALA A 153 20.53 -1.28 7.97
CA ALA A 153 20.11 -2.16 9.04
C ALA A 153 19.42 -3.46 8.57
N GLY A 154 19.16 -3.60 7.26
CA GLY A 154 18.59 -4.79 6.64
C GLY A 154 17.09 -4.70 6.32
N ALA A 155 16.48 -3.50 6.35
CA ALA A 155 15.12 -3.32 5.85
C ALA A 155 15.01 -3.76 4.40
N HIS A 156 13.85 -4.33 4.05
CA HIS A 156 13.65 -4.96 2.74
C HIS A 156 12.85 -4.09 1.78
N ILE A 157 11.98 -3.23 2.30
CA ILE A 157 11.04 -2.42 1.52
C ILE A 157 11.05 -0.99 2.09
N ILE A 158 11.01 0.01 1.22
CA ILE A 158 10.70 1.40 1.60
C ILE A 158 9.23 1.67 1.27
N ASN A 159 8.47 2.13 2.26
CA ASN A 159 7.10 2.59 2.08
C ASN A 159 7.07 4.10 2.21
N ASP A 160 6.87 4.82 1.10
CA ASP A 160 6.91 6.29 1.11
C ASP A 160 5.56 6.87 0.72
N VAL A 161 4.90 7.47 1.72
CA VAL A 161 3.63 8.19 1.56
C VAL A 161 3.72 9.41 0.62
N SER A 162 4.93 9.90 0.32
CA SER A 162 5.21 10.99 -0.61
C SER A 162 5.66 10.52 -1.99
N ALA A 163 5.79 9.21 -2.20
CA ALA A 163 6.30 8.61 -3.44
C ALA A 163 7.65 9.16 -3.90
N LEU A 164 8.58 9.35 -2.95
CA LEU A 164 9.94 9.86 -3.17
C LEU A 164 9.99 11.33 -3.61
N LEU A 165 9.00 12.14 -3.18
CA LEU A 165 8.91 13.57 -3.51
C LEU A 165 9.15 14.49 -2.32
N TRP A 166 9.22 13.96 -1.09
CA TRP A 166 9.46 14.78 0.09
C TRP A 166 10.93 15.19 0.27
N ASP A 167 11.85 14.26 0.04
CA ASP A 167 13.29 14.47 0.15
C ASP A 167 13.93 14.24 -1.22
N ASP A 168 14.63 15.25 -1.74
CA ASP A 168 15.24 15.23 -3.08
C ASP A 168 16.25 14.07 -3.25
N ARG A 169 16.81 13.55 -2.16
CA ARG A 169 17.73 12.40 -2.19
C ARG A 169 17.03 11.04 -2.16
N ALA A 170 15.74 10.97 -1.82
CA ALA A 170 15.03 9.71 -1.61
C ALA A 170 15.06 8.80 -2.85
N LEU A 171 14.92 9.40 -4.04
CA LEU A 171 14.97 8.66 -5.30
C LEU A 171 16.36 8.05 -5.56
N GLU A 172 17.42 8.82 -5.31
CA GLU A 172 18.80 8.33 -5.45
C GLU A 172 19.07 7.17 -4.47
N VAL A 173 18.62 7.30 -3.23
CA VAL A 173 18.79 6.27 -2.19
C VAL A 173 18.13 4.95 -2.62
N VAL A 174 16.87 4.99 -3.03
CA VAL A 174 16.14 3.79 -3.46
C VAL A 174 16.75 3.18 -4.73
N ALA A 175 17.12 4.00 -5.72
CA ALA A 175 17.75 3.52 -6.95
C ALA A 175 19.10 2.84 -6.69
N LYS A 176 19.91 3.39 -5.78
CA LYS A 176 21.22 2.83 -5.41
C LYS A 176 21.09 1.56 -4.55
N ALA A 177 20.14 1.55 -3.62
CA ALA A 177 19.92 0.42 -2.73
C ALA A 177 19.31 -0.78 -3.42
N ASP A 178 18.68 -0.57 -4.58
CA ASP A 178 18.02 -1.62 -5.34
C ASP A 178 17.03 -2.37 -4.43
N CYS A 179 16.17 -1.66 -3.71
CA CYS A 179 15.16 -2.26 -2.83
C CYS A 179 13.74 -1.96 -3.35
N PRO A 180 12.75 -2.84 -3.10
CA PRO A 180 11.37 -2.54 -3.42
C PRO A 180 10.85 -1.28 -2.72
N VAL A 181 10.02 -0.53 -3.44
CA VAL A 181 9.45 0.73 -2.96
C VAL A 181 7.94 0.77 -3.18
N ILE A 182 7.20 1.25 -2.18
CA ILE A 182 5.77 1.52 -2.29
C ILE A 182 5.59 3.02 -2.49
N LEU A 183 5.00 3.38 -3.63
CA LEU A 183 4.69 4.76 -4.02
C LEU A 183 3.23 5.05 -3.73
N MET A 184 2.96 5.90 -2.75
CA MET A 184 1.59 6.29 -2.43
C MET A 184 1.20 7.61 -3.10
N HIS A 185 -0.03 7.69 -3.61
CA HIS A 185 -0.61 8.98 -3.94
C HIS A 185 -1.03 9.73 -2.67
N SER A 186 -0.38 10.86 -2.40
CA SER A 186 -0.82 11.85 -1.41
C SER A 186 -0.87 13.25 -2.06
N PRO A 187 -1.96 14.01 -1.93
CA PRO A 187 -2.01 15.40 -2.37
C PRO A 187 -0.92 16.23 -1.70
N ASP A 188 -0.40 17.22 -2.42
CA ASP A 188 0.59 18.15 -1.90
C ASP A 188 0.08 18.86 -0.62
N PRO A 189 0.75 18.69 0.54
CA PRO A 189 0.38 19.37 1.77
C PRO A 189 0.36 20.89 1.65
N ALA A 190 1.19 21.49 0.77
CA ALA A 190 1.23 22.93 0.50
C ALA A 190 -0.03 23.42 -0.23
N LYS A 191 -0.68 22.53 -0.99
CA LYS A 191 -2.01 22.75 -1.55
C LYS A 191 -3.11 22.33 -0.58
N GLY A 192 -2.79 21.75 0.58
CA GLY A 192 -3.76 21.33 1.59
C GLY A 192 -4.71 20.20 1.14
N PRO A 193 -5.53 19.65 2.05
CA PRO A 193 -6.52 18.60 1.73
C PRO A 193 -7.61 19.05 0.74
N HIS A 194 -7.67 20.35 0.45
CA HIS A 194 -8.72 21.03 -0.31
C HIS A 194 -8.23 22.12 -1.27
N GLY A 195 -6.94 22.39 -1.43
CA GLY A 195 -6.46 23.52 -2.27
C GLY A 195 -6.14 23.15 -3.71
N GLY A 196 -6.95 22.24 -4.25
CA GLY A 196 -7.34 22.24 -5.67
C GLY A 196 -8.87 22.36 -5.75
N SER A 197 -9.43 22.48 -6.95
CA SER A 197 -10.89 22.49 -7.21
C SER A 197 -11.62 21.18 -6.90
N GLY A 198 -11.07 20.34 -6.00
CA GLY A 198 -11.41 18.93 -5.88
C GLY A 198 -10.93 18.12 -7.10
N TYR A 199 -11.11 16.80 -7.03
CA TYR A 199 -10.94 15.93 -8.18
C TYR A 199 -12.18 16.02 -9.08
N GLY A 200 -11.99 16.12 -10.41
CA GLY A 200 -13.06 15.89 -11.36
C GLY A 200 -13.42 14.40 -11.45
N ASN A 201 -12.39 13.55 -11.48
CA ASN A 201 -12.52 12.11 -11.31
C ASN A 201 -11.30 11.56 -10.57
N VAL A 202 -11.43 11.38 -9.26
CA VAL A 202 -10.32 10.96 -8.39
C VAL A 202 -9.69 9.63 -8.82
N VAL A 203 -10.45 8.71 -9.40
CA VAL A 203 -9.92 7.40 -9.77
C VAL A 203 -8.95 7.54 -10.95
N ILE A 204 -9.35 8.29 -11.98
CA ILE A 204 -8.53 8.55 -13.16
C ILE A 204 -7.33 9.43 -12.79
N GLU A 205 -7.55 10.50 -12.05
CA GLU A 205 -6.48 11.44 -11.69
C GLU A 205 -5.41 10.80 -10.80
N VAL A 206 -5.81 9.94 -9.84
CA VAL A 206 -4.85 9.18 -9.02
C VAL A 206 -4.13 8.11 -9.84
N PHE A 207 -4.81 7.46 -10.79
CA PHE A 207 -4.20 6.50 -11.72
C PHE A 207 -3.14 7.18 -12.59
N ASP A 208 -3.49 8.28 -13.27
CA ASP A 208 -2.59 9.01 -14.16
C ASP A 208 -1.40 9.60 -13.39
N TRP A 209 -1.62 10.09 -12.17
CA TRP A 209 -0.55 10.58 -11.31
C TRP A 209 0.43 9.47 -10.92
N LEU A 210 -0.08 8.31 -10.49
CA LEU A 210 0.76 7.16 -10.13
C LEU A 210 1.52 6.64 -11.35
N GLU A 211 0.90 6.60 -12.53
CA GLU A 211 1.56 6.22 -13.77
C GLU A 211 2.73 7.14 -14.10
N ALA A 212 2.52 8.46 -14.04
CA ALA A 212 3.57 9.44 -14.26
C ALA A 212 4.70 9.30 -13.23
N ARG A 213 4.35 9.02 -11.96
CA ARG A 213 5.33 8.81 -10.90
C ARG A 213 6.15 7.55 -11.12
N ILE A 214 5.51 6.42 -11.48
CA ILE A 214 6.21 5.17 -11.84
C ILE A 214 7.20 5.43 -12.97
N ALA A 215 6.77 6.12 -14.04
CA ALA A 215 7.64 6.44 -15.18
C ALA A 215 8.87 7.25 -14.75
N ALA A 216 8.70 8.24 -13.87
CA ALA A 216 9.81 9.03 -13.34
C ALA A 216 10.78 8.20 -12.47
N VAL A 217 10.25 7.29 -11.66
CA VAL A 217 11.06 6.39 -10.80
C VAL A 217 11.84 5.37 -11.63
N VAL A 218 11.22 4.81 -12.67
CA VAL A 218 11.89 3.92 -13.63
C VAL A 218 12.97 4.66 -14.42
N ALA A 219 12.70 5.89 -14.87
CA ALA A 219 13.69 6.71 -15.57
C ALA A 219 14.92 7.05 -14.72
N ALA A 220 14.78 7.05 -13.39
CA ALA A 220 15.89 7.22 -12.46
C ALA A 220 16.66 5.93 -12.15
N GLY A 221 16.27 4.79 -12.75
CA GLY A 221 17.01 3.53 -12.68
C GLY A 221 16.44 2.47 -11.74
N VAL A 222 15.27 2.71 -11.12
CA VAL A 222 14.60 1.67 -10.32
C VAL A 222 13.89 0.69 -11.24
N ASP A 223 14.11 -0.61 -11.05
CA ASP A 223 13.41 -1.67 -11.79
C ASP A 223 11.89 -1.58 -11.53
N HIS A 224 11.08 -1.59 -12.61
CA HIS A 224 9.62 -1.59 -12.52
C HIS A 224 9.09 -2.74 -11.65
N GLY A 225 9.73 -3.92 -11.70
CA GLY A 225 9.37 -5.08 -10.88
C GLY A 225 9.56 -4.89 -9.37
N ARG A 226 10.21 -3.79 -8.94
CA ARG A 226 10.42 -3.41 -7.54
C ARG A 226 9.45 -2.32 -7.08
N ILE A 227 8.63 -1.79 -7.97
CA ILE A 227 7.69 -0.71 -7.65
C ILE A 227 6.33 -1.30 -7.31
N MET A 228 5.79 -0.86 -6.18
CA MET A 228 4.42 -1.10 -5.73
C MET A 228 3.71 0.24 -5.59
N VAL A 229 2.37 0.23 -5.63
CA VAL A 229 1.56 1.45 -5.55
C VAL A 229 0.51 1.40 -4.46
N ASP A 230 0.21 2.55 -3.87
CA ASP A 230 -0.91 2.74 -2.94
C ASP A 230 -1.76 3.95 -3.40
N PRO A 231 -3.08 3.78 -3.67
CA PRO A 231 -3.98 4.90 -4.02
C PRO A 231 -4.14 5.97 -2.92
N GLY A 232 -3.64 5.72 -1.71
CA GLY A 232 -3.57 6.65 -0.59
C GLY A 232 -4.93 6.93 0.03
N ILE A 233 -5.62 5.88 0.49
CA ILE A 233 -6.92 6.01 1.14
C ILE A 233 -6.79 6.84 2.43
N GLY A 234 -7.60 7.89 2.53
CA GLY A 234 -7.66 8.82 3.66
C GLY A 234 -6.53 9.86 3.69
N PHE A 235 -5.72 9.98 2.65
CA PHE A 235 -4.68 11.01 2.54
C PHE A 235 -5.14 12.15 1.62
N GLY A 236 -5.60 13.25 2.24
CA GLY A 236 -6.05 14.46 1.53
C GLY A 236 -7.27 14.29 0.62
N LYS A 237 -8.09 13.25 0.88
CA LYS A 237 -9.26 12.88 0.05
C LYS A 237 -10.54 12.90 0.87
N GLY A 238 -11.63 13.40 0.29
CA GLY A 238 -12.95 13.43 0.91
C GLY A 238 -13.56 12.03 1.05
N LEU A 239 -14.69 11.91 1.77
CA LEU A 239 -15.37 10.62 1.92
C LEU A 239 -15.79 10.03 0.57
N ALA A 240 -16.40 10.85 -0.29
CA ALA A 240 -16.81 10.46 -1.64
C ALA A 240 -15.62 9.98 -2.48
N ASP A 241 -14.49 10.69 -2.42
CA ASP A 241 -13.27 10.32 -3.14
C ASP A 241 -12.72 8.97 -2.70
N ASN A 242 -12.65 8.72 -1.39
CA ASN A 242 -12.20 7.44 -0.86
C ASN A 242 -13.11 6.29 -1.27
N LEU A 243 -14.43 6.50 -1.28
CA LEU A 243 -15.40 5.51 -1.76
C LEU A 243 -15.26 5.24 -3.25
N ALA A 244 -15.05 6.29 -4.06
CA ALA A 244 -14.80 6.15 -5.49
C ALA A 244 -13.52 5.34 -5.76
N LEU A 245 -12.42 5.64 -5.05
CA LEU A 245 -11.17 4.89 -5.16
C LEU A 245 -11.32 3.43 -4.75
N LEU A 246 -12.02 3.16 -3.65
CA LEU A 246 -12.31 1.79 -3.22
C LEU A 246 -13.12 1.02 -4.27
N ASN A 247 -14.10 1.66 -4.91
CA ASN A 247 -14.87 1.05 -6.00
C ASN A 247 -14.03 0.87 -7.29
N GLY A 248 -13.05 1.75 -7.51
CA GLY A 248 -12.16 1.73 -8.66
C GLY A 248 -10.86 0.93 -8.48
N LEU A 249 -10.67 0.20 -7.37
CA LEU A 249 -9.39 -0.46 -7.05
C LEU A 249 -8.85 -1.34 -8.18
N ALA A 250 -9.71 -2.05 -8.90
CA ALA A 250 -9.31 -2.93 -9.98
C ALA A 250 -8.63 -2.18 -11.16
N MET A 251 -8.91 -0.89 -11.34
CA MET A 251 -8.30 -0.07 -12.40
C MET A 251 -6.78 0.03 -12.23
N PHE A 252 -6.29 0.07 -10.99
CA PHE A 252 -4.86 0.24 -10.68
C PHE A 252 -3.99 -0.96 -11.12
N HIS A 253 -4.59 -2.11 -11.46
CA HIS A 253 -3.85 -3.21 -12.10
C HIS A 253 -3.32 -2.83 -13.49
N GLY A 254 -3.89 -1.81 -14.13
CA GLY A 254 -3.37 -1.23 -15.37
C GLY A 254 -1.99 -0.60 -15.25
N LEU A 255 -1.54 -0.28 -14.04
CA LEU A 255 -0.19 0.25 -13.79
C LEU A 255 0.90 -0.84 -13.88
N GLY A 256 0.51 -2.12 -13.91
CA GLY A 256 1.44 -3.25 -13.95
C GLY A 256 2.18 -3.52 -12.63
N CYS A 257 1.95 -2.71 -11.60
CA CYS A 257 2.57 -2.86 -10.28
C CYS A 257 1.68 -3.69 -9.33
N PRO A 258 2.24 -4.29 -8.28
CA PRO A 258 1.47 -4.74 -7.12
C PRO A 258 0.86 -3.54 -6.39
N ILE A 259 -0.27 -3.77 -5.72
CA ILE A 259 -1.07 -2.73 -5.07
C ILE A 259 -1.06 -2.99 -3.56
N MET A 260 -0.79 -1.94 -2.78
CA MET A 260 -1.05 -1.88 -1.34
C MET A 260 -2.34 -1.09 -1.07
N LEU A 261 -3.11 -1.54 -0.07
CA LEU A 261 -4.29 -0.83 0.43
C LEU A 261 -4.16 -0.58 1.94
N GLY A 262 -3.97 0.69 2.31
CA GLY A 262 -4.02 1.16 3.69
C GLY A 262 -5.35 1.80 4.08
N ALA A 263 -6.35 0.98 4.44
CA ALA A 263 -7.69 1.45 4.83
C ALA A 263 -8.06 1.20 6.32
N SER A 264 -7.20 0.53 7.07
CA SER A 264 -7.49 0.10 8.45
C SER A 264 -7.69 1.27 9.42
N ARG A 265 -8.80 1.22 10.17
CA ARG A 265 -9.22 2.19 11.21
C ARG A 265 -9.33 3.66 10.75
N LYS A 266 -9.32 3.91 9.44
CA LYS A 266 -9.37 5.26 8.84
C LYS A 266 -10.66 6.00 9.21
N ARG A 267 -10.60 7.34 9.22
CA ARG A 267 -11.71 8.26 9.54
C ARG A 267 -12.99 7.94 8.75
N MET A 268 -12.86 7.51 7.50
CA MET A 268 -14.02 7.17 6.67
C MET A 268 -14.93 6.09 7.28
N ILE A 269 -14.36 5.13 8.02
CA ILE A 269 -15.16 4.10 8.69
C ILE A 269 -15.99 4.74 9.80
N GLY A 270 -15.39 5.63 10.59
CA GLY A 270 -16.12 6.41 11.59
C GLY A 270 -17.25 7.23 10.97
N ALA A 271 -16.96 7.97 9.90
CA ALA A 271 -17.96 8.80 9.21
C ALA A 271 -19.15 7.99 8.67
N LEU A 272 -18.95 6.74 8.24
CA LEU A 272 -20.01 5.85 7.76
C LEU A 272 -20.70 5.05 8.87
N SER A 273 -20.13 5.06 10.08
CA SER A 273 -20.58 4.27 11.22
C SER A 273 -20.78 5.16 12.44
N ASN A 274 -21.60 6.21 12.31
CA ASN A 274 -22.01 7.10 13.40
C ASN A 274 -20.85 7.70 14.21
N GLU A 275 -19.79 8.14 13.53
CA GLU A 275 -18.57 8.68 14.14
C GLU A 275 -17.87 7.72 15.11
N ALA A 276 -17.95 6.40 14.84
CA ALA A 276 -17.32 5.37 15.65
C ALA A 276 -15.86 5.72 16.03
N PRO A 277 -15.49 5.63 17.32
CA PRO A 277 -14.11 5.81 17.79
C PRO A 277 -13.13 4.89 17.08
N VAL A 278 -11.84 5.25 17.03
CA VAL A 278 -10.80 4.49 16.30
C VAL A 278 -10.75 3.01 16.72
N GLY A 279 -10.92 2.71 18.01
CA GLY A 279 -10.91 1.34 18.54
C GLY A 279 -12.13 0.49 18.15
N GLU A 280 -13.22 1.10 17.71
CA GLU A 280 -14.47 0.43 17.36
C GLU A 280 -14.64 0.24 15.84
N ARG A 281 -13.56 0.46 15.06
CA ARG A 281 -13.58 0.40 13.59
C ARG A 281 -13.17 -0.96 13.02
N LEU A 282 -13.08 -2.01 13.83
CA LEU A 282 -12.65 -3.34 13.39
C LEU A 282 -13.54 -3.88 12.26
N GLY A 283 -14.86 -3.92 12.46
CA GLY A 283 -15.79 -4.47 11.47
C GLY A 283 -15.71 -3.77 10.11
N GLY A 284 -15.65 -2.43 10.11
CA GLY A 284 -15.44 -1.66 8.88
C GLY A 284 -14.06 -1.86 8.25
N SER A 285 -13.01 -2.04 9.06
CA SER A 285 -11.66 -2.31 8.56
C SER A 285 -11.57 -3.66 7.86
N LEU A 286 -12.21 -4.70 8.41
CA LEU A 286 -12.30 -6.02 7.78
C LEU A 286 -13.09 -5.97 6.47
N ALA A 287 -14.20 -5.23 6.44
CA ALA A 287 -14.98 -5.04 5.21
C ALA A 287 -14.15 -4.39 4.08
N LEU A 288 -13.34 -3.38 4.41
CA LEU A 288 -12.45 -2.74 3.44
C LEU A 288 -11.29 -3.64 3.01
N ALA A 289 -10.73 -4.44 3.93
CA ALA A 289 -9.69 -5.42 3.60
C ALA A 289 -10.21 -6.50 2.63
N LEU A 290 -11.41 -7.04 2.86
CA LEU A 290 -12.04 -8.00 1.96
C LEU A 290 -12.38 -7.39 0.59
N LYS A 291 -12.86 -6.14 0.55
CA LYS A 291 -13.05 -5.41 -0.71
C LYS A 291 -11.75 -5.30 -1.51
N GLY A 292 -10.62 -5.04 -0.83
CA GLY A 292 -9.29 -5.05 -1.43
C GLY A 292 -8.90 -6.43 -1.97
N ALA A 293 -9.09 -7.48 -1.17
CA ALA A 293 -8.81 -8.87 -1.59
C ALA A 293 -9.63 -9.28 -2.81
N GLU A 294 -10.92 -8.93 -2.85
CA GLU A 294 -11.80 -9.20 -4.00
C GLU A 294 -11.40 -8.43 -5.26
N ALA A 295 -10.84 -7.23 -5.11
CA ALA A 295 -10.27 -6.46 -6.21
C ALA A 295 -8.86 -6.92 -6.63
N GLY A 296 -8.30 -7.96 -5.98
CA GLY A 296 -6.98 -8.50 -6.30
C GLY A 296 -5.81 -7.68 -5.74
N VAL A 297 -6.02 -6.87 -4.70
CA VAL A 297 -4.94 -6.14 -4.01
C VAL A 297 -3.94 -7.14 -3.39
N HIS A 298 -2.65 -6.81 -3.49
CA HIS A 298 -1.57 -7.71 -3.10
C HIS A 298 -1.17 -7.54 -1.64
N LEU A 299 -1.14 -6.30 -1.13
CA LEU A 299 -0.78 -5.99 0.25
C LEU A 299 -1.92 -5.27 0.96
N LEU A 300 -2.36 -5.81 2.10
CA LEU A 300 -3.36 -5.20 2.97
C LEU A 300 -2.66 -4.65 4.20
N ARG A 301 -2.58 -3.32 4.33
CA ARG A 301 -1.90 -2.63 5.43
C ARG A 301 -2.86 -2.43 6.59
N VAL A 302 -2.65 -3.13 7.71
CA VAL A 302 -3.65 -3.24 8.80
C VAL A 302 -3.07 -3.15 10.20
N HIS A 303 -3.90 -2.71 11.15
CA HIS A 303 -3.63 -2.80 12.59
C HIS A 303 -4.05 -4.16 13.16
N ASP A 304 -5.22 -4.64 12.75
CA ASP A 304 -5.89 -5.84 13.28
C ASP A 304 -5.46 -7.10 12.52
N VAL A 305 -4.24 -7.58 12.79
CA VAL A 305 -3.57 -8.65 12.02
C VAL A 305 -4.35 -9.97 12.07
N ALA A 306 -4.65 -10.47 13.28
CA ALA A 306 -5.20 -11.82 13.44
C ALA A 306 -6.59 -11.94 12.79
N GLU A 307 -7.42 -10.92 12.98
CA GLU A 307 -8.77 -10.80 12.43
C GLU A 307 -8.72 -10.67 10.90
N THR A 308 -7.79 -9.88 10.36
CA THR A 308 -7.62 -9.76 8.91
C THR A 308 -7.14 -11.07 8.30
N VAL A 309 -6.16 -11.75 8.92
CA VAL A 309 -5.68 -13.06 8.47
C VAL A 309 -6.81 -14.10 8.51
N GLN A 310 -7.62 -14.12 9.57
CA GLN A 310 -8.78 -14.99 9.65
C GLN A 310 -9.78 -14.72 8.52
N ALA A 311 -10.12 -13.45 8.27
CA ALA A 311 -11.02 -13.06 7.20
C ALA A 311 -10.49 -13.49 5.82
N LEU A 312 -9.19 -13.32 5.56
CA LEU A 312 -8.55 -13.75 4.32
C LEU A 312 -8.54 -15.26 4.15
N ARG A 313 -8.35 -16.04 5.23
CA ARG A 313 -8.45 -17.51 5.18
C ARG A 313 -9.85 -17.97 4.79
N VAL A 314 -10.89 -17.35 5.36
CA VAL A 314 -12.29 -17.65 4.99
C VAL A 314 -12.56 -17.26 3.54
N TRP A 315 -12.16 -16.05 3.13
CA TRP A 315 -12.27 -15.59 1.75
C TRP A 315 -11.57 -16.54 0.77
N ARG A 316 -10.35 -16.98 1.11
CA ARG A 316 -9.57 -17.93 0.31
C ARG A 316 -10.29 -19.27 0.17
N GLY A 317 -10.88 -19.78 1.24
CA GLY A 317 -11.71 -21.00 1.21
C GLY A 317 -12.86 -20.91 0.20
N PHE A 318 -13.56 -19.76 0.11
CA PHE A 318 -14.58 -19.55 -0.92
C PHE A 318 -14.01 -19.58 -2.34
N LYS A 319 -12.84 -18.95 -2.56
CA LYS A 319 -12.20 -18.91 -3.88
C LYS A 319 -11.68 -20.28 -4.31
N ASP A 320 -11.05 -21.03 -3.42
CA ASP A 320 -10.54 -22.36 -3.73
C ASP A 320 -11.69 -23.34 -4.02
N GLN A 321 -12.78 -23.30 -3.26
CA GLN A 321 -13.93 -24.16 -3.50
C GLN A 321 -14.61 -23.89 -4.85
N ALA A 322 -14.58 -22.64 -5.33
CA ALA A 322 -15.09 -22.28 -6.64
C ALA A 322 -14.25 -22.85 -7.80
N LEU A 323 -13.00 -23.26 -7.54
CA LEU A 323 -12.08 -23.85 -8.53
C LEU A 323 -12.12 -25.38 -8.55
N VAL A 324 -12.74 -26.02 -7.55
CA VAL A 324 -12.94 -27.47 -7.54
C VAL A 324 -14.07 -27.79 -8.52
N GLY A 325 -13.71 -28.38 -9.67
CA GLY A 325 -14.69 -28.87 -10.64
C GLY A 325 -15.66 -29.86 -10.00
N ARG A 326 -16.96 -29.72 -10.31
CA ARG A 326 -17.99 -30.70 -9.93
C ARG A 326 -18.04 -31.84 -10.94
#